data_AF-A1TJZ6-F1
#
_entry.id   AF-A1TJZ6-F1
#
_cell.length_a   1.000
_cell.length_b   1.000
_cell.length_c   1.000
_cell.angle_alpha   90.00
_cell.angle_beta   90.00
_cell.angle_gamma   90.00
#
_symmetry.space_group_name_H-M   'P 1'
#
loop_
_entity.id
_entity.type
_entity.pdbx_description
1 polymer ?
#
loop_
_entity_poly.entity_id
_entity_poly.type
_entity_poly.pdbx_seq_one_letter_code
_entity_poly.pdbx_strand_id
1 'polypeptide(L)'
;MCLYGFDGLRIRTCSRKHASGFAVPCFGAKACSCNLLGFAEFLTVTQPLTTADERAQLLANGAARAAGQGIDPMPVVRLFTPDAHATWLLVSLDPADGDTAYGLIDLGIGMPALGTVKLSDLTGIVGPRKLPVRRDRYFQAVRPLSAYVRLAQENGSITD
;
A
#
# COMPACT_ATOMS: atom_id res chain seq x y z
N MET A 1 11.27 -10.56 -65.60
CA MET A 1 9.99 -10.63 -64.86
C MET A 1 10.10 -9.62 -63.72
N CYS A 2 9.21 -8.61 -63.75
CA CYS A 2 8.99 -7.41 -62.92
C CYS A 2 9.83 -7.27 -61.63
N LEU A 3 10.70 -6.28 -61.42
CA LEU A 3 10.53 -4.81 -61.28
C LEU A 3 9.51 -4.37 -60.21
N TYR A 4 10.02 -3.81 -59.10
CA TYR A 4 9.56 -2.62 -58.35
C TYR A 4 10.73 -2.28 -57.39
N GLY A 5 11.41 -1.14 -57.36
CA GLY A 5 11.17 0.17 -57.96
C GLY A 5 10.69 1.17 -56.91
N PHE A 6 11.43 2.28 -56.76
CA PHE A 6 11.08 3.56 -56.11
C PHE A 6 11.13 3.65 -54.57
N ASP A 7 11.58 4.72 -53.92
CA ASP A 7 12.38 5.90 -54.33
C ASP A 7 12.83 6.64 -53.06
N GLY A 8 13.84 7.49 -53.18
CA GLY A 8 14.35 8.29 -52.07
C GLY A 8 13.40 9.39 -51.61
N LEU A 9 13.54 9.82 -50.35
CA LEU A 9 13.29 11.22 -50.00
C LEU A 9 14.06 11.64 -48.73
N ARG A 10 15.21 12.28 -48.95
CA ARG A 10 15.67 13.39 -48.09
C ARG A 10 14.60 14.47 -48.15
N ILE A 11 14.26 15.13 -47.04
CA ILE A 11 14.06 16.59 -46.95
C ILE A 11 13.85 17.06 -45.51
N ARG A 12 14.77 17.96 -45.12
CA ARG A 12 14.66 19.23 -44.38
C ARG A 12 13.88 19.32 -43.06
N THR A 13 14.65 19.77 -42.08
CA THR A 13 14.36 20.76 -41.02
C THR A 13 13.04 21.54 -41.12
N CYS A 14 12.34 21.65 -40.00
CA CYS A 14 11.52 22.82 -39.68
C CYS A 14 11.69 23.18 -38.21
N SER A 15 12.38 24.29 -37.94
CA SER A 15 12.32 24.98 -36.66
C SER A 15 10.96 25.65 -36.56
N ARG A 16 10.22 25.39 -35.48
CA ARG A 16 9.01 26.16 -35.14
C ARG A 16 9.08 26.57 -33.68
N LYS A 17 9.47 27.82 -33.45
CA LYS A 17 9.19 28.56 -32.23
C LYS A 17 7.67 28.68 -32.10
N HIS A 18 7.12 28.38 -30.93
CA HIS A 18 5.86 28.96 -30.49
C HIS A 18 6.00 29.40 -29.04
N ALA A 19 5.88 30.72 -28.85
CA ALA A 19 5.57 31.35 -27.59
C ALA A 19 4.11 31.07 -27.23
N SER A 20 3.82 31.02 -25.93
CA SER A 20 2.83 31.89 -25.24
C SER A 20 2.08 31.18 -24.11
N GLY A 21 2.23 31.77 -22.91
CA GLY A 21 1.17 31.96 -21.91
C GLY A 21 0.48 30.73 -21.34
N PHE A 22 1.04 30.16 -20.26
CA PHE A 22 0.20 29.48 -19.27
C PHE A 22 -0.14 30.47 -18.15
N ALA A 23 -1.41 30.87 -18.14
CA ALA A 23 -2.00 31.74 -17.15
C ALA A 23 -1.94 31.09 -15.76
N VAL A 24 -1.55 31.91 -14.79
CA VAL A 24 -1.65 31.61 -13.36
C VAL A 24 -3.13 31.71 -12.96
N PRO A 25 -3.76 30.67 -12.41
CA PRO A 25 -5.02 30.84 -11.72
C PRO A 25 -4.74 31.37 -10.31
N CYS A 26 -4.86 32.69 -10.14
CA CYS A 26 -4.97 33.31 -8.82
C CYS A 26 -6.35 32.96 -8.24
N PHE A 27 -6.45 31.85 -7.51
CA PHE A 27 -7.63 31.61 -6.67
C PHE A 27 -7.59 32.57 -5.49
N GLY A 28 -8.39 33.63 -5.58
CA GLY A 28 -8.68 34.53 -4.47
C GLY A 28 -9.38 33.78 -3.35
N ALA A 29 -8.61 33.32 -2.37
CA ALA A 29 -9.14 32.80 -1.11
C ALA A 29 -9.62 34.00 -0.28
N LYS A 30 -10.91 34.33 -0.43
CA LYS A 30 -11.62 35.23 0.47
C LYS A 30 -11.93 34.46 1.75
N ALA A 31 -11.12 34.67 2.78
CA ALA A 31 -11.43 34.20 4.12
C ALA A 31 -12.60 35.03 4.68
N CYS A 32 -13.81 34.49 4.60
CA CYS A 32 -14.94 34.96 5.40
C CYS A 32 -15.07 34.04 6.62
N SER A 33 -14.63 34.58 7.76
CA SER A 33 -14.95 34.09 9.09
C SER A 33 -16.45 34.20 9.33
N CYS A 34 -17.11 33.07 9.61
CA CYS A 34 -18.37 33.02 10.34
C CYS A 34 -18.32 31.79 11.26
N ASN A 35 -18.04 32.05 12.53
CA ASN A 35 -18.19 31.13 13.65
C ASN A 35 -19.65 30.68 13.76
N LEU A 36 -19.95 29.38 13.78
CA LEU A 36 -21.14 28.87 14.47
C LEU A 36 -21.03 27.37 14.80
N LEU A 37 -20.83 27.10 16.09
CA LEU A 37 -21.49 26.06 16.89
C LEU A 37 -21.55 24.61 16.35
N GLY A 38 -20.67 23.78 16.94
CA GLY A 38 -21.14 22.67 17.76
C GLY A 38 -21.64 21.43 17.02
N PHE A 39 -20.73 20.68 16.43
CA PHE A 39 -20.81 19.22 16.49
C PHE A 39 -19.45 18.72 16.98
N ALA A 40 -19.48 17.98 18.09
CA ALA A 40 -18.35 17.15 18.47
C ALA A 40 -18.16 16.10 17.37
N GLU A 41 -17.43 16.48 16.31
CA GLU A 41 -16.71 15.53 15.51
C GLU A 41 -15.81 14.82 16.49
N PHE A 42 -16.24 13.63 16.90
CA PHE A 42 -15.29 12.60 17.30
C PHE A 42 -14.29 12.56 16.16
N LEU A 43 -13.14 13.22 16.36
CA LEU A 43 -11.93 12.93 15.63
C LEU A 43 -11.70 11.44 15.91
N THR A 44 -12.27 10.58 15.07
CA THR A 44 -11.66 9.30 14.78
C THR A 44 -10.31 9.67 14.21
N VAL A 45 -9.36 9.89 15.11
CA VAL A 45 -7.95 9.79 14.79
C VAL A 45 -7.81 8.35 14.35
N THR A 46 -8.01 8.10 13.06
CA THR A 46 -7.71 6.83 12.42
C THR A 46 -6.23 6.63 12.69
N GLN A 47 -5.92 5.91 13.78
CA GLN A 47 -4.55 5.63 14.12
C GLN A 47 -3.99 4.87 12.93
N PRO A 48 -2.92 5.38 12.31
CA PRO A 48 -2.40 4.75 11.12
C PRO A 48 -1.97 3.33 11.49
N LEU A 49 -2.37 2.36 10.66
CA LEU A 49 -2.05 0.94 10.86
C LEU A 49 -0.54 0.69 10.78
N THR A 50 0.22 1.64 10.26
CA THR A 50 1.68 1.62 10.16
C THR A 50 2.26 2.96 10.59
N THR A 51 3.48 2.93 11.14
CA THR A 51 4.30 4.13 11.39
C THR A 51 5.02 4.57 10.12
N ALA A 52 5.57 5.79 10.12
CA ALA A 52 6.31 6.31 8.97
C ALA A 52 7.53 5.43 8.62
N ASP A 53 8.26 4.97 9.64
CA ASP A 53 9.43 4.09 9.48
C ASP A 53 9.04 2.71 8.94
N GLU A 54 8.01 2.08 9.53
CA GLU A 54 7.47 0.80 9.04
C GLU A 54 7.00 0.94 7.58
N ARG A 55 6.31 2.04 7.24
CA ARG A 55 5.84 2.32 5.88
C ARG A 55 7.01 2.48 4.91
N ALA A 56 8.07 3.20 5.28
CA ALA A 56 9.26 3.36 4.45
C ALA A 56 9.93 2.01 4.17
N GLN A 57 10.04 1.16 5.19
CA GLN A 57 10.61 -0.19 5.04
C GLN A 57 9.74 -1.10 4.16
N LEU A 58 8.42 -1.07 4.36
CA LEU A 58 7.46 -1.80 3.53
C LEU A 58 7.54 -1.37 2.05
N LEU A 59 7.69 -0.06 1.78
CA LEU A 59 7.84 0.46 0.41
C LEU A 59 9.18 0.05 -0.22
N ALA A 60 10.27 0.05 0.54
CA ALA A 60 11.57 -0.43 0.06
C ALA A 60 11.49 -1.92 -0.35
N ASN A 61 10.86 -2.75 0.48
CA ASN A 61 10.60 -4.14 0.15
C ASN A 61 9.69 -4.28 -1.08
N GLY A 62 8.67 -3.43 -1.21
CA GLY A 62 7.78 -3.38 -2.37
C GLY A 62 8.50 -3.04 -3.67
N ALA A 63 9.37 -2.03 -3.65
CA ALA A 63 10.20 -1.65 -4.80
C ALA A 63 11.12 -2.80 -5.24
N ALA A 64 11.76 -3.49 -4.29
CA ALA A 64 12.59 -4.66 -4.56
C ALA A 64 11.77 -5.80 -5.23
N ARG A 65 10.57 -6.09 -4.71
CA ARG A 65 9.66 -7.08 -5.30
C ARG A 65 9.18 -6.68 -6.69
N ALA A 66 8.80 -5.42 -6.89
CA ALA A 66 8.37 -4.91 -8.19
C ALA A 66 9.49 -4.96 -9.24
N ALA A 67 10.75 -4.84 -8.82
CA ALA A 67 11.93 -5.04 -9.65
C ALA A 67 12.21 -6.54 -9.96
N GLY A 68 11.36 -7.46 -9.52
CA GLY A 68 11.51 -8.91 -9.76
C GLY A 68 12.57 -9.58 -8.88
N GLN A 69 13.02 -8.91 -7.82
CA GLN A 69 13.95 -9.52 -6.88
C GLN A 69 13.19 -10.54 -6.02
N GLY A 70 13.62 -11.81 -6.06
CA GLY A 70 13.09 -12.89 -5.23
C GLY A 70 13.52 -12.77 -3.77
N ILE A 71 13.14 -11.66 -3.13
CA ILE A 71 13.50 -11.37 -1.75
C ILE A 71 12.62 -12.14 -0.76
N ASP A 72 13.20 -12.55 0.36
CA ASP A 72 12.50 -13.13 1.50
C ASP A 72 12.61 -12.19 2.73
N PRO A 73 11.89 -11.05 2.70
CA PRO A 73 12.00 -10.04 3.74
C PRO A 73 11.44 -10.53 5.08
N MET A 74 11.97 -9.97 6.16
CA MET A 74 11.37 -10.08 7.48
C MET A 74 10.02 -9.33 7.50
N PRO A 75 8.95 -9.91 8.10
CA PRO A 75 7.72 -9.17 8.38
C PRO A 75 8.02 -7.89 9.16
N VAL A 76 7.47 -6.77 8.68
CA VAL A 76 7.72 -5.45 9.29
C VAL A 76 6.61 -5.11 10.27
N VAL A 77 5.37 -5.44 9.92
CA VAL A 77 4.19 -5.09 10.70
C VAL A 77 3.30 -6.31 10.89
N ARG A 78 2.83 -6.49 12.12
CA ARG A 78 1.72 -7.39 12.43
C ARG A 78 0.48 -6.59 12.76
N LEU A 79 -0.60 -6.85 12.03
CA LEU A 79 -1.93 -6.35 12.31
C LEU A 79 -2.81 -7.50 12.77
N PHE A 80 -3.74 -7.23 13.66
CA PHE A 80 -4.68 -8.25 14.12
C PHE A 80 -6.01 -7.64 14.56
N THR A 81 -7.07 -8.44 14.48
CA THR A 81 -8.39 -8.10 14.98
C THR A 81 -8.60 -8.77 16.34
N PRO A 82 -8.64 -8.01 17.47
CA PRO A 82 -8.62 -8.58 18.83
C PRO A 82 -9.79 -9.52 19.16
N ASP A 83 -10.86 -9.48 18.38
CA ASP A 83 -12.10 -10.24 18.55
C ASP A 83 -12.45 -11.15 17.36
N ALA A 84 -11.60 -11.25 16.34
CA ALA A 84 -11.90 -12.06 15.14
C ALA A 84 -10.81 -13.08 14.78
N HIS A 85 -9.76 -13.25 15.61
CA HIS A 85 -8.60 -14.11 15.34
C HIS A 85 -7.91 -13.87 13.98
N ALA A 86 -8.26 -12.80 13.27
CA ALA A 86 -7.66 -12.41 12.02
C ALA A 86 -6.32 -11.73 12.28
N THR A 87 -5.30 -12.14 11.55
CA THR A 87 -3.92 -11.65 11.65
C THR A 87 -3.36 -11.42 10.25
N TRP A 88 -2.67 -10.29 10.06
CA TRP A 88 -1.96 -9.95 8.84
C TRP A 88 -0.49 -9.65 9.18
N LEU A 89 0.43 -10.40 8.59
CA LEU A 89 1.87 -10.16 8.66
C LEU A 89 2.33 -9.53 7.36
N LEU A 90 2.60 -8.23 7.39
CA LEU A 90 2.92 -7.43 6.21
C LEU A 90 4.43 -7.34 6.00
N VAL A 91 4.85 -7.53 4.75
CA VAL A 91 6.27 -7.48 4.36
C VAL A 91 6.58 -6.39 3.34
N SER A 92 5.60 -5.97 2.54
CA SER A 92 5.79 -4.93 1.54
C SER A 92 4.52 -4.16 1.26
N LEU A 93 4.68 -2.92 0.79
CA LEU A 93 3.62 -2.09 0.21
C LEU A 93 3.93 -1.86 -1.27
N ASP A 94 2.91 -1.91 -2.12
CA ASP A 94 3.05 -1.54 -3.52
C ASP A 94 3.48 -0.06 -3.62
N PRO A 95 4.62 0.25 -4.27
CA PRO A 95 5.09 1.62 -4.40
C PRO A 95 4.20 2.50 -5.30
N ALA A 96 3.33 1.92 -6.13
CA ALA A 96 2.45 2.65 -7.04
C ALA A 96 1.29 3.37 -6.32
N ASP A 97 0.66 2.69 -5.36
CA ASP A 97 -0.46 3.24 -4.58
C ASP A 97 -0.07 3.54 -3.11
N GLY A 98 0.94 2.85 -2.59
CA GLY A 98 1.38 2.97 -1.20
C GLY A 98 0.34 2.53 -0.18
N ASP A 99 -0.64 1.72 -0.59
CA ASP A 99 -1.77 1.26 0.22
C ASP A 99 -1.98 -0.25 0.09
N THR A 100 -1.73 -0.84 -1.08
CA THR A 100 -1.80 -2.29 -1.27
C THR A 100 -0.60 -2.96 -0.60
N ALA A 101 -0.84 -3.60 0.53
CA ALA A 101 0.14 -4.39 1.27
C ALA A 101 0.16 -5.83 0.77
N TYR A 102 1.34 -6.45 0.80
CA TYR A 102 1.54 -7.87 0.56
C TYR A 102 2.09 -8.54 1.83
N GLY A 103 1.60 -9.74 2.11
CA GLY A 103 1.93 -10.42 3.35
C GLY A 103 1.28 -11.79 3.51
N LEU A 104 1.51 -12.38 4.68
CA LEU A 104 0.82 -13.59 5.13
C LEU A 104 -0.46 -13.18 5.85
N ILE A 105 -1.59 -13.75 5.42
CA ILE A 105 -2.93 -13.42 5.88
C ILE A 105 -3.53 -14.66 6.50
N ASP A 106 -4.00 -14.54 7.73
CA ASP A 106 -4.76 -15.54 8.46
C ASP A 106 -6.08 -14.93 8.90
N LEU A 107 -7.20 -15.47 8.42
CA LEU A 107 -8.53 -14.96 8.77
C LEU A 107 -9.15 -15.71 9.96
N GLY A 108 -8.38 -16.58 10.65
CA GLY A 108 -8.87 -17.38 11.77
C GLY A 108 -9.74 -18.56 11.34
N ILE A 109 -9.66 -18.98 10.07
CA ILE A 109 -10.44 -20.09 9.49
C ILE A 109 -9.61 -21.35 9.21
N GLY A 110 -8.36 -21.41 9.69
CA GLY A 110 -7.49 -22.58 9.51
C GLY A 110 -6.70 -22.61 8.19
N MET A 111 -6.71 -21.53 7.41
CA MET A 111 -6.12 -21.47 6.06
C MET A 111 -5.29 -20.20 5.87
N PRO A 112 -4.12 -20.07 6.53
CA PRO A 112 -3.25 -18.93 6.33
C PRO A 112 -2.59 -18.99 4.94
N ALA A 113 -2.59 -17.86 4.23
CA ALA A 113 -2.12 -17.77 2.86
C ALA A 113 -1.38 -16.46 2.58
N LEU A 114 -0.47 -16.49 1.61
CA LEU A 114 0.12 -15.27 1.06
C LEU A 114 -0.91 -14.54 0.21
N GLY A 115 -1.02 -13.23 0.40
CA GLY A 115 -1.99 -12.42 -0.32
C GLY A 115 -1.65 -10.93 -0.31
N THR A 116 -2.51 -10.17 -0.99
CA THR A 116 -2.49 -8.71 -0.96
C THR A 116 -3.73 -8.19 -0.25
N VAL A 117 -3.61 -7.07 0.45
CA VAL A 117 -4.70 -6.40 1.15
C VAL A 117 -4.40 -4.91 1.24
N LYS A 118 -5.41 -4.05 1.07
CA LYS A 118 -5.24 -2.62 1.24
C LYS A 118 -5.28 -2.22 2.70
N LEU A 119 -4.38 -1.33 3.14
CA LEU A 119 -4.46 -0.79 4.49
C LEU A 119 -5.76 -0.02 4.71
N SER A 120 -6.23 0.70 3.68
CA SER A 120 -7.56 1.33 3.68
C SER A 120 -8.70 0.35 3.96
N ASP A 121 -8.71 -0.82 3.30
CA ASP A 121 -9.72 -1.87 3.56
C ASP A 121 -9.63 -2.38 5.00
N LEU A 122 -8.41 -2.60 5.53
CA LEU A 122 -8.20 -3.03 6.91
C LEU A 122 -8.72 -2.02 7.94
N THR A 123 -8.69 -0.71 7.65
CA THR A 123 -9.25 0.30 8.56
C THR A 123 -10.78 0.21 8.69
N GLY A 124 -11.46 -0.34 7.69
CA GLY A 124 -12.91 -0.57 7.71
C GLY A 124 -13.31 -1.90 8.36
N ILE A 125 -12.36 -2.82 8.58
CA ILE A 125 -12.64 -4.11 9.20
C ILE A 125 -12.86 -3.92 10.70
N VAL A 126 -14.01 -4.38 11.17
CA VAL A 126 -14.37 -4.49 12.59
C VAL A 126 -14.76 -5.92 12.90
N GLY A 127 -14.28 -6.44 14.02
CA GLY A 127 -14.66 -7.77 14.47
C GLY A 127 -16.05 -7.81 15.10
N PRO A 128 -16.48 -9.02 15.54
CA PRO A 128 -17.82 -9.28 16.07
C PRO A 128 -18.24 -8.41 17.27
N ARG A 129 -17.27 -7.97 18.08
CA ARG A 129 -17.47 -7.09 19.24
C ARG A 129 -17.20 -5.62 18.91
N LYS A 130 -17.21 -5.26 17.62
CA LYS A 130 -16.90 -3.92 17.10
C LYS A 130 -15.50 -3.42 17.47
N LEU A 131 -14.54 -4.33 17.66
CA LEU A 131 -13.15 -3.92 17.83
C LEU A 131 -12.50 -3.78 16.45
N PRO A 132 -11.85 -2.65 16.16
CA PRO A 132 -11.16 -2.46 14.88
C PRO A 132 -9.86 -3.26 14.84
N VAL A 133 -9.30 -3.39 13.63
CA VAL A 133 -7.93 -3.88 13.42
C VAL A 133 -6.95 -3.02 14.23
N ARG A 134 -5.99 -3.67 14.88
CA ARG A 134 -4.93 -3.02 15.66
C ARG A 134 -3.56 -3.42 15.15
N ARG A 135 -2.63 -2.48 15.26
CA ARG A 135 -1.20 -2.73 15.12
C ARG A 135 -0.64 -3.36 16.38
N ASP A 136 0.10 -4.45 16.23
CA ASP A 136 0.94 -4.98 17.29
C ASP A 136 2.21 -4.13 17.42
N ARG A 137 2.32 -3.43 18.54
CA ARG A 137 3.45 -2.51 18.82
C ARG A 137 4.68 -3.23 19.34
N TYR A 138 4.54 -4.47 19.79
CA TYR A 138 5.62 -5.27 20.37
C TYR A 138 6.10 -6.35 19.41
N PHE A 139 5.48 -6.45 18.23
CA PHE A 139 5.87 -7.41 17.22
C PHE A 139 7.32 -7.18 16.77
N GLN A 140 8.11 -8.24 16.83
CA GLN A 140 9.44 -8.31 16.25
C GLN A 140 9.56 -9.60 15.44
N ALA A 141 9.82 -9.47 14.14
CA ALA A 141 10.03 -10.64 13.31
C ALA A 141 11.32 -11.37 13.71
N VAL A 142 11.18 -12.65 14.03
CA VAL A 142 12.30 -13.55 14.38
C VAL A 142 12.67 -14.48 13.23
N ARG A 143 11.89 -14.47 12.14
CA ARG A 143 12.00 -15.38 11.00
C ARG A 143 11.64 -14.66 9.69
N PRO A 144 12.19 -15.08 8.55
CA PRO A 144 11.79 -14.53 7.27
C PRO A 144 10.37 -14.98 6.89
N LEU A 145 9.75 -14.29 5.92
CA LEU A 145 8.36 -14.55 5.51
C LEU A 145 8.14 -16.03 5.13
N SER A 146 9.05 -16.62 4.35
CA SER A 146 8.94 -18.01 3.91
C SER A 146 8.79 -19.00 5.08
N ALA A 147 9.53 -18.75 6.17
CA ALA A 147 9.46 -19.58 7.37
C ALA A 147 8.14 -19.38 8.11
N TYR A 148 7.64 -18.14 8.24
CA TYR A 148 6.30 -17.89 8.79
C TYR A 148 5.20 -18.57 7.99
N VAL A 149 5.28 -18.52 6.65
CA VAL A 149 4.29 -19.17 5.76
C VAL A 149 4.26 -20.67 6.01
N ARG A 150 5.43 -21.33 6.00
CA ARG A 150 5.52 -22.78 6.23
C ARG A 150 4.92 -23.17 7.57
N LEU A 151 5.30 -22.48 8.65
CA LEU A 151 4.81 -22.78 9.99
C LEU A 151 3.31 -22.52 10.12
N ALA A 152 2.82 -21.45 9.50
CA ALA A 152 1.39 -21.15 9.53
C ALA A 152 0.58 -22.22 8.79
N GLN A 153 1.08 -22.71 7.66
CA GLN A 153 0.46 -23.81 6.93
C GLN A 153 0.49 -25.13 7.73
N GLU A 154 1.60 -25.43 8.41
CA GLU A 154 1.73 -26.61 9.28
C GLU A 154 0.77 -26.56 10.48
N ASN A 155 0.62 -25.39 11.10
CA ASN A 155 -0.20 -25.19 12.29
C ASN A 155 -1.66 -24.80 11.98
N GLY A 156 -1.98 -24.52 10.71
CA GLY A 156 -3.26 -23.95 10.30
C GLY A 156 -3.50 -22.51 10.76
N SER A 157 -2.53 -21.85 11.39
CA SER A 157 -2.64 -20.46 11.86
C SER A 157 -1.29 -19.81 12.08
N ILE A 158 -1.26 -18.47 12.03
CA ILE A 158 -0.06 -17.70 12.37
C ILE A 158 0.19 -17.82 13.88
N THR A 159 1.32 -18.44 14.22
CA THR A 159 1.79 -18.61 15.59
C THR A 159 2.72 -17.46 15.98
N ASP A 160 2.67 -17.10 17.27
CA ASP A 160 3.55 -16.10 17.89
C ASP A 160 4.96 -16.68 18.17
#